data_AF-A0A2W6EAS7-F1
#
_entry.id   AF-A0A2W6EAS7-F1
#
_cell.length_a   1.000
_cell.length_b   1.000
_cell.length_c   1.000
_cell.angle_alpha   90.00
_cell.angle_beta   90.00
_cell.angle_gamma   90.00
#
_symmetry.space_group_name_H-M   'P 1'
#
loop_
_entity.id
_entity.type
_entity.pdbx_description
1 polymer ?
#
loop_
_entity_poly.entity_id
_entity_poly.type
_entity_poly.pdbx_seq_one_letter_code
_entity_poly.pdbx_strand_id
1 'polypeptide(L)'
;MTAAVTVPATLFDDPEAEARWRARFTAPRVSLPDWARDAPDRCLYTSNASGTWEVYAWDRSTGTHRQVTDRPHGTHTGTVTPDGEQVWWFADTDGDEFGSWVTEPFAGRPVDEQPQPAVPGTAPGYPAGLDLGLRTAAVGAATDEGTTVWISRDGTAEVVYRSEHDAGVGALSRDERLLAVVHSEHGDSRHPAVRVLRTDANALGEAIAEKWDGPGKGLEVLGFAPLAGDPRLLLSHERRGRQELLIWDVTANTEIEITLDLPGELTADWYPDGAALLIFHEHAARSTLHRYQLTTGELTTLDIPTGTVSNAAVRPDGTVEYAWSCAAQPPTIQALDADGTHRALLAPQGEPAPGSQPLADQFVPTPYGAVHALVARPADAANGPLPTVFVLHGGPHAADEDRFSAGRALWLDAGFAVVHVNYRGSTGYGSTWRDAIEGRPGLTELDDVAAVHDWAVASGFADPAQCVVEGWSWGGYLTLLALGTQPQRWAAGIAGIPVADYTAAYADEMEPLRA
;
A
#
# COMPACT_ATOMS: atom_id res chain seq x y z
N MET A 1 26.81 -26.03 -12.44
CA MET A 1 27.37 -25.05 -13.39
C MET A 1 26.20 -24.40 -14.10
N THR A 2 25.70 -23.28 -13.58
CA THR A 2 24.72 -22.45 -14.29
C THR A 2 25.44 -21.84 -15.49
N ALA A 3 25.02 -22.19 -16.71
CA ALA A 3 25.44 -21.44 -17.88
C ALA A 3 25.05 -19.97 -17.64
N ALA A 4 25.99 -19.04 -17.81
CA ALA A 4 25.67 -17.63 -17.73
C ALA A 4 24.56 -17.35 -18.76
N VAL A 5 23.37 -17.00 -18.27
CA VAL A 5 22.24 -16.66 -19.13
C VAL A 5 22.67 -15.45 -19.94
N THR A 6 22.82 -15.63 -21.25
CA THR A 6 23.11 -14.52 -22.14
C THR A 6 21.80 -13.79 -22.37
N VAL A 7 21.62 -12.67 -21.69
CA VAL A 7 20.47 -11.78 -21.94
C VAL A 7 20.61 -11.23 -23.36
N PRO A 8 19.64 -11.46 -24.24
CA PRO A 8 19.73 -10.97 -25.62
C PRO A 8 19.75 -9.44 -25.62
N ALA A 9 20.46 -8.85 -26.59
CA ALA A 9 20.58 -7.40 -26.70
C ALA A 9 19.24 -6.73 -27.03
N THR A 10 18.37 -7.43 -27.75
CA THR A 10 17.00 -7.05 -28.07
C THR A 10 16.06 -8.20 -27.80
N LEU A 11 14.81 -7.90 -27.43
CA LEU A 11 13.77 -8.91 -27.24
C LEU A 11 12.87 -9.04 -28.47
N PHE A 12 12.64 -7.94 -29.18
CA PHE A 12 11.85 -7.91 -30.42
C PHE A 12 12.71 -7.46 -31.60
N ASP A 13 12.47 -8.08 -32.76
CA ASP A 13 13.08 -7.66 -34.03
C ASP A 13 12.49 -6.34 -34.54
N ASP A 14 11.24 -6.02 -34.16
CA ASP A 14 10.59 -4.75 -34.47
C ASP A 14 11.15 -3.63 -33.57
N PRO A 15 11.81 -2.60 -34.13
CA PRO A 15 12.39 -1.51 -33.36
C PRO A 15 11.35 -0.71 -32.56
N GLU A 16 10.10 -0.59 -33.03
CA GLU A 16 9.06 0.14 -32.32
C GLU A 16 8.57 -0.64 -31.10
N ALA A 17 8.33 -1.96 -31.24
CA ALA A 17 8.05 -2.84 -30.11
C ALA A 17 9.20 -2.84 -29.10
N GLU A 18 10.46 -2.95 -29.58
CA GLU A 18 11.66 -2.94 -28.75
C GLU A 18 11.79 -1.64 -27.94
N ALA A 19 11.57 -0.48 -28.57
CA ALA A 19 11.59 0.80 -27.88
C ALA A 19 10.44 0.93 -26.87
N ARG A 20 9.24 0.47 -27.25
CA ARG A 20 8.03 0.58 -26.44
C ARG A 20 8.13 -0.17 -25.12
N TRP A 21 8.56 -1.43 -25.12
CA TRP A 21 8.67 -2.16 -23.85
C TRP A 21 9.74 -1.58 -22.94
N ARG A 22 10.90 -1.18 -23.48
CA ARG A 22 11.97 -0.54 -22.70
C ARG A 22 11.47 0.73 -22.03
N ALA A 23 10.77 1.58 -22.79
CA ALA A 23 10.18 2.80 -22.27
C ALA A 23 9.24 2.56 -21.08
N ARG A 24 8.50 1.44 -21.02
CA ARG A 24 7.64 1.12 -19.87
C ARG A 24 8.42 0.82 -18.59
N PHE A 25 9.63 0.27 -18.69
CA PHE A 25 10.49 -0.05 -17.54
C PHE A 25 11.41 1.10 -17.13
N THR A 26 11.75 2.00 -18.07
CA THR A 26 12.63 3.15 -17.81
C THR A 26 11.87 4.46 -17.59
N ALA A 27 10.55 4.49 -17.84
CA ALA A 27 9.75 5.68 -17.60
C ALA A 27 9.80 6.09 -16.12
N PRO A 28 10.06 7.37 -15.82
CA PRO A 28 10.05 7.86 -14.46
C PRO A 28 8.62 7.83 -13.91
N ARG A 29 8.52 7.67 -12.60
CA ARG A 29 7.29 7.57 -11.82
C ARG A 29 7.38 8.52 -10.64
N VAL A 30 6.22 8.94 -10.15
CA VAL A 30 6.09 9.87 -9.04
C VAL A 30 4.93 9.45 -8.15
N SER A 31 5.06 9.63 -6.84
CA SER A 31 3.98 9.40 -5.88
C SER A 31 2.97 10.55 -5.87
N LEU A 32 1.81 10.33 -5.25
CA LEU A 32 0.96 11.43 -4.81
C LEU A 32 1.76 12.30 -3.81
N PRO A 33 1.74 13.64 -3.94
CA PRO A 33 2.38 14.50 -2.96
C PRO A 33 1.66 14.49 -1.61
N ASP A 34 2.40 14.20 -0.54
CA ASP A 34 2.00 14.47 0.84
C ASP A 34 2.21 15.97 1.14
N TRP A 35 1.27 16.61 1.84
CA TRP A 35 1.29 18.06 2.08
C TRP A 35 1.27 18.39 3.56
N ALA A 36 2.01 19.44 3.95
CA ALA A 36 2.09 19.87 5.33
C ALA A 36 0.75 20.45 5.80
N ARG A 37 0.19 19.85 6.85
CA ARG A 37 -1.16 20.14 7.34
C ARG A 37 -1.43 21.64 7.64
N ASP A 38 -0.45 22.34 8.20
CA ASP A 38 -0.51 23.76 8.57
C ASP A 38 0.14 24.69 7.53
N ALA A 39 0.82 24.14 6.53
CA ALA A 39 1.39 24.86 5.39
C ALA A 39 1.17 24.09 4.06
N PRO A 40 -0.08 23.96 3.59
CA PRO A 40 -0.45 23.02 2.52
C PRO A 40 0.28 23.20 1.18
N ASP A 41 0.93 24.34 0.94
CA ASP A 41 1.78 24.58 -0.23
C ASP A 41 3.15 23.90 -0.14
N ARG A 42 3.54 23.39 1.03
CA ARG A 42 4.77 22.62 1.28
C ARG A 42 4.44 21.15 1.14
N CYS A 43 4.95 20.51 0.10
CA CYS A 43 4.67 19.11 -0.18
C CYS A 43 5.96 18.28 -0.29
N LEU A 44 5.85 16.98 -0.03
CA LEU A 44 6.83 15.97 -0.40
C LEU A 44 6.24 14.96 -1.35
N TYR A 45 7.04 14.44 -2.24
CA TYR A 45 6.70 13.28 -3.06
C TYR A 45 7.96 12.45 -3.29
N THR A 46 7.80 11.19 -3.68
CA THR A 46 8.92 10.37 -4.14
C THR A 46 8.89 10.21 -5.65
N SER A 47 10.08 10.15 -6.26
CA SER A 47 10.23 9.96 -7.70
C SER A 47 11.50 9.20 -8.00
N ASN A 48 11.49 8.41 -9.07
CA ASN A 48 12.69 7.72 -9.56
C ASN A 48 13.33 8.41 -10.78
N ALA A 49 13.00 9.67 -11.05
CA ALA A 49 13.52 10.42 -12.20
C ALA A 49 15.04 10.64 -12.19
N SER A 50 15.68 10.59 -11.02
CA SER A 50 17.15 10.63 -10.87
C SER A 50 17.84 9.28 -11.17
N GLY A 51 17.08 8.20 -11.33
CA GLY A 51 17.57 6.84 -11.58
C GLY A 51 17.34 5.87 -10.41
N THR A 52 17.26 6.39 -9.19
CA THR A 52 16.83 5.69 -7.96
C THR A 52 15.61 6.42 -7.39
N TRP A 53 14.79 5.74 -6.59
CA TRP A 53 13.72 6.43 -5.87
C TRP A 53 14.31 7.39 -4.85
N GLU A 54 13.87 8.65 -4.88
CA GLU A 54 14.33 9.68 -3.96
C GLU A 54 13.16 10.54 -3.48
N VAL A 55 13.34 11.19 -2.33
CA VAL A 55 12.41 12.16 -1.77
C VAL A 55 12.65 13.52 -2.41
N TYR A 56 11.56 14.18 -2.81
CA TYR A 56 11.55 15.52 -3.40
C TYR A 56 10.63 16.44 -2.61
N ALA A 57 11.08 17.67 -2.38
CA ALA A 57 10.28 18.75 -1.83
C ALA A 57 9.71 19.62 -2.95
N TRP A 58 8.43 19.97 -2.83
CA TRP A 58 7.70 20.84 -3.73
C TRP A 58 7.07 22.00 -2.98
N ASP A 59 7.54 23.21 -3.26
CA ASP A 59 6.89 24.45 -2.84
C ASP A 59 5.93 24.91 -3.93
N ARG A 60 4.63 24.68 -3.72
CA ARG A 60 3.57 25.04 -4.67
C ARG A 60 3.40 26.55 -4.82
N SER A 61 3.73 27.33 -3.79
CA SER A 61 3.60 28.80 -3.83
C SER A 61 4.59 29.43 -4.82
N THR A 62 5.72 28.77 -5.05
CA THR A 62 6.77 29.21 -5.99
C THR A 62 6.91 28.31 -7.22
N GLY A 63 6.32 27.11 -7.18
CA GLY A 63 6.52 26.06 -8.19
C GLY A 63 7.89 25.38 -8.10
N THR A 64 8.62 25.54 -7.01
CA THR A 64 10.00 25.04 -6.88
C THR A 64 10.01 23.57 -6.47
N HIS A 65 10.76 22.74 -7.19
CA HIS A 65 11.04 21.36 -6.83
C HIS A 65 12.52 21.20 -6.44
N ARG A 66 12.79 20.46 -5.36
CA ARG A 66 14.14 20.16 -4.88
C ARG A 66 14.26 18.68 -4.55
N GLN A 67 15.27 18.01 -5.09
CA GLN A 67 15.65 16.67 -4.63
C GLN A 67 16.24 16.76 -3.22
N VAL A 68 15.64 16.07 -2.26
CA VAL A 68 16.03 16.08 -0.84
C VAL A 68 17.12 15.05 -0.59
N THR A 69 16.96 13.85 -1.15
CA THR A 69 17.84 12.71 -0.96
C THR A 69 18.52 12.32 -2.27
N ASP A 70 19.75 11.82 -2.18
CA ASP A 70 20.54 11.31 -3.30
C ASP A 70 21.41 10.16 -2.77
N ARG A 71 20.80 8.99 -2.58
CA ARG A 71 21.43 7.83 -1.93
C ARG A 71 21.68 6.74 -2.98
N PRO A 72 22.80 6.00 -2.89
CA PRO A 72 23.12 4.95 -3.87
C PRO A 72 22.02 3.90 -4.09
N HIS A 73 21.23 3.63 -3.05
CA HIS A 73 20.14 2.67 -3.05
C HIS A 73 18.75 3.32 -2.99
N GLY A 74 18.68 4.65 -3.09
CA GLY A 74 17.43 5.41 -3.00
C GLY A 74 16.95 5.68 -1.58
N THR A 75 15.87 6.43 -1.49
CA THR A 75 15.07 6.70 -0.30
C THR A 75 13.59 6.70 -0.69
N HIS A 76 12.79 5.83 -0.07
CA HIS A 76 11.37 5.65 -0.40
C HIS A 76 10.42 6.34 0.59
N THR A 77 10.88 6.59 1.81
CA THR A 77 10.02 7.01 2.92
C THR A 77 10.43 8.39 3.41
N GLY A 78 9.48 9.31 3.39
CA GLY A 78 9.64 10.64 3.97
C GLY A 78 8.30 11.34 4.16
N THR A 79 8.28 12.32 5.07
CA THR A 79 7.13 13.16 5.36
C THR A 79 7.60 14.57 5.77
N VAL A 80 6.68 15.53 5.77
CA VAL A 80 6.95 16.92 6.09
C VAL A 80 6.33 17.27 7.44
N THR A 81 7.00 18.08 8.24
CA THR A 81 6.42 18.56 9.49
C THR A 81 5.14 19.36 9.23
N PRO A 82 4.18 19.42 10.17
CA PRO A 82 2.90 20.08 9.95
C PRO A 82 3.03 21.55 9.49
N ASP A 83 4.02 22.28 10.01
CA ASP A 83 4.33 23.67 9.63
C ASP A 83 5.05 23.81 8.27
N GLY A 84 5.46 22.70 7.65
CA GLY A 84 6.17 22.70 6.38
C GLY A 84 7.62 23.14 6.46
N GLU A 85 8.22 23.26 7.66
CA GLU A 85 9.57 23.80 7.84
C GLU A 85 10.66 22.73 7.72
N GLN A 86 10.37 21.47 8.06
CA GLN A 86 11.32 20.38 8.07
C GLN A 86 10.83 19.19 7.24
N VAL A 87 11.79 18.45 6.69
CA VAL A 87 11.57 17.19 5.98
C VAL A 87 12.19 16.07 6.80
N TRP A 88 11.39 15.06 7.11
CA TRP A 88 11.83 13.83 7.75
C TRP A 88 11.90 12.73 6.70
N TRP A 89 12.96 11.93 6.73
CA TRP A 89 13.08 10.76 5.88
C TRP A 89 13.79 9.62 6.62
N PHE A 90 13.53 8.40 6.18
CA PHE A 90 14.06 7.21 6.83
C PHE A 90 15.41 6.82 6.24
N ALA A 91 16.44 6.77 7.08
CA ALA A 91 17.78 6.37 6.70
C ALA A 91 18.02 4.90 7.08
N ASP A 92 17.69 4.00 6.16
CA ASP A 92 18.00 2.56 6.21
C ASP A 92 19.42 2.26 5.72
N THR A 93 19.82 0.98 5.66
CA THR A 93 21.11 0.57 5.08
C THR A 93 20.89 -0.31 3.85
N ASP A 94 21.23 0.20 2.67
CA ASP A 94 21.19 -0.56 1.41
C ASP A 94 19.83 -1.22 1.09
N GLY A 95 18.72 -0.59 1.52
CA GLY A 95 17.37 -1.09 1.26
C GLY A 95 16.93 -2.23 2.19
N ASP A 96 17.60 -2.42 3.32
CA ASP A 96 17.27 -3.43 4.33
C ASP A 96 16.08 -3.04 5.23
N GLU A 97 15.52 -1.84 5.04
CA GLU A 97 14.42 -1.28 5.84
C GLU A 97 14.74 -1.12 7.34
N PHE A 98 16.01 -1.28 7.75
CA PHE A 98 16.46 -1.17 9.13
C PHE A 98 17.30 0.09 9.31
N GLY A 99 16.82 1.03 10.13
CA GLY A 99 17.38 2.38 10.10
C GLY A 99 16.89 3.33 11.17
N SER A 100 17.04 4.62 10.90
CA SER A 100 16.59 5.69 11.80
C SER A 100 16.02 6.88 11.02
N TRP A 101 15.10 7.59 11.64
CA TRP A 101 14.57 8.84 11.09
C TRP A 101 15.61 9.97 11.21
N VAL A 102 15.81 10.67 10.10
CA VAL A 102 16.64 11.89 10.03
C VAL A 102 15.81 13.06 9.53
N THR A 103 16.25 14.28 9.81
CA THR A 103 15.55 15.52 9.48
C THR A 103 16.49 16.55 8.88
N GLU A 104 15.93 17.38 7.99
CA GLU A 104 16.60 18.54 7.41
C GLU A 104 15.59 19.65 7.05
N PRO A 105 16.03 20.92 6.89
CA PRO A 105 15.13 22.00 6.50
C PRO A 105 14.48 21.75 5.14
N PHE A 106 13.19 22.08 5.03
CA PHE A 106 12.45 22.02 3.77
C PHE A 106 13.11 22.86 2.68
N ALA A 107 13.62 24.05 3.04
CA ALA A 107 14.36 24.94 2.15
C ALA A 107 15.70 24.37 1.66
N GLY A 108 16.17 23.28 2.27
CA GLY A 108 17.45 22.64 2.00
C GLY A 108 18.50 22.96 3.07
N ARG A 109 19.46 22.04 3.18
CA ARG A 109 20.67 22.18 4.00
C ARG A 109 21.89 22.52 3.13
N PRO A 110 22.96 23.09 3.69
CA PRO A 110 24.24 23.20 2.98
C PRO A 110 24.74 21.83 2.50
N VAL A 111 25.35 21.77 1.31
CA VAL A 111 25.79 20.51 0.67
C VAL A 111 26.77 19.71 1.53
N ASP A 112 27.59 20.40 2.32
CA ASP A 112 28.61 19.77 3.17
C ASP A 112 28.06 19.30 4.53
N GLU A 113 26.79 19.57 4.83
CA GLU A 113 26.14 19.17 6.09
C GLU A 113 25.32 17.89 5.92
N GLN A 114 25.46 16.99 6.90
CA GLN A 114 24.67 15.78 6.98
C GLN A 114 23.29 16.08 7.59
N PRO A 115 22.24 15.32 7.23
CA PRO A 115 20.95 15.41 7.91
C PRO A 115 21.13 15.08 9.39
N GLN A 116 20.30 15.68 10.25
CA GLN A 116 20.38 15.47 11.69
C GLN A 116 19.49 14.29 12.10
N PRO A 117 19.83 13.54 13.17
CA PRO A 117 18.88 12.60 13.75
C PRO A 117 17.57 13.32 14.11
N ALA A 118 16.44 12.81 13.62
CA ALA A 118 15.14 13.46 13.83
C ALA A 118 14.69 13.39 15.29
N VAL A 119 15.01 12.27 15.96
CA VAL A 119 14.78 12.07 17.38
C VAL A 119 16.06 11.53 18.04
N PRO A 120 16.95 12.41 18.54
CA PRO A 120 18.14 11.98 19.24
C PRO A 120 17.81 11.08 20.44
N GLY A 121 18.51 9.95 20.57
CA GLY A 121 18.34 9.01 21.69
C GLY A 121 17.41 7.83 21.42
N THR A 122 16.81 7.74 20.22
CA THR A 122 16.16 6.50 19.76
C THR A 122 17.18 5.50 19.23
N ALA A 123 16.80 4.22 19.22
CA ALA A 123 17.59 3.16 18.60
C ALA A 123 17.14 2.94 17.16
N PRO A 124 18.03 2.45 16.27
CA PRO A 124 17.62 2.00 14.95
C PRO A 124 16.74 0.75 15.04
N GLY A 125 15.88 0.57 14.06
CA GLY A 125 14.96 -0.56 13.96
C GLY A 125 14.19 -0.51 12.64
N TYR A 126 13.33 -1.50 12.43
CA TYR A 126 12.30 -1.42 11.39
C TYR A 126 11.27 -0.35 11.77
N PRO A 127 10.81 0.51 10.84
CA PRO A 127 9.78 1.50 11.13
C PRO A 127 8.53 0.86 11.73
N ALA A 128 8.14 1.28 12.94
CA ALA A 128 6.91 0.83 13.59
C ALA A 128 5.94 2.02 13.75
N GLY A 129 5.71 2.72 12.64
CA GLY A 129 4.86 3.92 12.56
C GLY A 129 5.57 5.23 12.94
N LEU A 130 5.01 6.32 12.41
CA LEU A 130 5.44 7.70 12.64
C LEU A 130 4.20 8.60 12.56
N ASP A 131 4.05 9.55 13.48
CA ASP A 131 3.14 10.69 13.29
C ASP A 131 3.72 11.98 13.88
N LEU A 132 3.48 13.10 13.21
CA LEU A 132 4.09 14.40 13.50
C LEU A 132 3.02 15.43 13.90
N GLY A 133 3.17 15.93 15.13
CA GLY A 133 2.59 17.17 15.60
C GLY A 133 3.52 18.36 15.32
N LEU A 134 3.05 19.56 15.68
CA LEU A 134 3.83 20.78 15.62
C LEU A 134 4.92 20.80 16.71
N ARG A 135 4.63 20.23 17.90
CA ARG A 135 5.58 20.22 19.04
C ARG A 135 5.98 18.82 19.49
N THR A 136 5.25 17.80 19.03
CA THR A 136 5.38 16.43 19.49
C THR A 136 5.52 15.51 18.28
N ALA A 137 6.54 14.65 18.27
CA ALA A 137 6.65 13.57 17.29
C ALA A 137 6.48 12.21 17.99
N ALA A 138 5.68 11.32 17.43
CA ALA A 138 5.56 9.94 17.87
C ALA A 138 6.31 9.04 16.90
N VAL A 139 7.29 8.29 17.38
CA VAL A 139 8.14 7.43 16.54
C VAL A 139 8.15 6.03 17.11
N GLY A 140 7.87 5.02 16.29
CA GLY A 140 8.03 3.62 16.65
C GLY A 140 9.20 2.96 15.91
N ALA A 141 9.87 2.03 16.58
CA ALA A 141 10.82 1.13 15.96
C ALA A 141 10.66 -0.29 16.51
N ALA A 142 10.76 -1.28 15.63
CA ALA A 142 10.72 -2.70 15.96
C ALA A 142 12.11 -3.35 15.77
N THR A 143 12.44 -4.27 16.67
CA THR A 143 13.63 -5.13 16.60
C THR A 143 13.24 -6.55 17.04
N ASP A 144 14.18 -7.49 17.05
CA ASP A 144 13.94 -8.88 17.51
C ASP A 144 13.38 -8.97 18.95
N GLU A 145 13.55 -7.91 19.75
CA GLU A 145 13.06 -7.81 21.13
C GLU A 145 11.63 -7.23 21.22
N GLY A 146 11.01 -6.92 20.08
CA GLY A 146 9.69 -6.32 19.97
C GLY A 146 9.72 -4.84 19.61
N THR A 147 8.64 -4.13 19.94
CA THR A 147 8.42 -2.73 19.54
C THR A 147 8.65 -1.76 20.70
N THR A 148 9.31 -0.64 20.41
CA THR A 148 9.35 0.52 21.30
C THR A 148 8.79 1.74 20.59
N VAL A 149 7.97 2.53 21.30
CA VAL A 149 7.45 3.83 20.82
C VAL A 149 7.92 4.95 21.73
N TRP A 150 8.41 6.02 21.12
CA TRP A 150 8.86 7.23 21.78
C TRP A 150 7.95 8.41 21.44
N ILE A 151 7.78 9.30 22.41
CA ILE A 151 7.34 10.67 22.20
C ILE A 151 8.57 11.58 22.28
N SER A 152 8.76 12.39 21.25
CA SER A 152 9.81 13.41 21.18
C SER A 152 9.22 14.81 21.31
N ARG A 153 9.81 15.63 22.18
CA ARG A 153 9.51 17.07 22.30
C ARG A 153 10.80 17.86 22.46
N ASP A 154 10.94 18.94 21.69
CA ASP A 154 12.12 19.81 21.73
C ASP A 154 13.45 19.02 21.65
N GLY A 155 13.46 17.92 20.88
CA GLY A 155 14.62 17.04 20.70
C GLY A 155 14.91 16.06 21.85
N THR A 156 14.02 15.97 22.85
CA THR A 156 14.10 14.97 23.94
C THR A 156 13.10 13.86 23.71
N ALA A 157 13.58 12.61 23.66
CA ALA A 157 12.76 11.42 23.45
C ALA A 157 12.47 10.68 24.77
N GLU A 158 11.22 10.32 24.99
CA GLU A 158 10.77 9.54 26.15
C GLU A 158 9.99 8.32 25.66
N VAL A 159 10.30 7.14 26.21
CA VAL A 159 9.59 5.90 25.87
C VAL A 159 8.19 5.96 26.50
N VAL A 160 7.16 5.81 25.68
CA VAL A 160 5.76 5.78 26.13
C VAL A 160 5.11 4.41 26.04
N TYR A 161 5.69 3.53 25.22
CA TYR A 161 5.19 2.17 25.03
C TYR A 161 6.36 1.25 24.69
N ARG A 162 6.30 0.03 25.24
CA ARG A 162 7.19 -1.08 24.89
C ARG A 162 6.41 -2.37 24.99
N SER A 163 6.53 -3.21 23.97
CA SER A 163 5.94 -4.54 23.97
C SER A 163 6.87 -5.52 23.29
N GLU A 164 6.87 -6.77 23.75
CA GLU A 164 7.49 -7.89 23.04
C GLU A 164 6.67 -8.29 21.79
N HIS A 165 5.47 -7.73 21.61
CA HIS A 165 4.60 -8.02 20.48
C HIS A 165 4.78 -6.97 19.37
N ASP A 166 4.32 -7.30 18.16
CA ASP A 166 4.20 -6.33 17.09
C ASP A 166 3.25 -5.19 17.50
N ALA A 167 3.68 -3.96 17.25
CA ALA A 167 2.94 -2.76 17.57
C ALA A 167 3.45 -1.59 16.71
N GLY A 168 2.73 -0.48 16.73
CA GLY A 168 3.20 0.73 16.06
C GLY A 168 2.43 1.98 16.42
N VAL A 169 3.02 3.13 16.09
CA VAL A 169 2.34 4.43 16.13
C VAL A 169 1.19 4.40 15.12
N GLY A 170 -0.04 4.57 15.61
CA GLY A 170 -1.21 4.72 14.77
C GLY A 170 -1.47 6.18 14.39
N ALA A 171 -1.73 7.03 15.37
CA ALA A 171 -1.99 8.46 15.13
C ALA A 171 -1.82 9.32 16.38
N LEU A 172 -1.43 10.57 16.18
CA LEU A 172 -1.38 11.63 17.18
C LEU A 172 -2.59 12.55 17.01
N SER A 173 -3.33 12.80 18.08
CA SER A 173 -4.45 13.77 18.07
C SER A 173 -3.98 15.17 17.66
N ARG A 174 -4.88 15.97 17.08
CA ARG A 174 -4.55 17.31 16.56
C ARG A 174 -3.96 18.27 17.60
N ASP A 175 -4.39 18.18 18.86
CA ASP A 175 -3.84 18.99 19.96
C ASP A 175 -2.62 18.33 20.65
N GLU A 176 -2.18 17.21 20.10
CA GLU A 176 -1.02 16.41 20.49
C GLU A 176 -1.11 15.85 21.89
N ARG A 177 -2.31 15.62 22.42
CA ARG A 177 -2.53 15.11 23.80
C ARG A 177 -2.73 13.61 23.89
N LEU A 178 -3.14 12.99 22.80
CA LEU A 178 -3.45 11.57 22.69
C LEU A 178 -2.62 10.94 21.57
N LEU A 179 -2.13 9.74 21.82
CA LEU A 179 -1.44 8.87 20.87
C LEU A 179 -2.19 7.54 20.80
N ALA A 180 -2.66 7.16 19.61
CA ALA A 180 -3.14 5.81 19.34
C ALA A 180 -1.96 4.92 18.98
N VAL A 181 -1.87 3.75 19.61
CA VAL A 181 -0.91 2.68 19.35
C VAL A 181 -1.70 1.45 18.91
N VAL A 182 -1.36 0.91 17.74
CA VAL A 182 -1.85 -0.38 17.27
C VAL A 182 -0.95 -1.46 17.86
N HIS A 183 -1.50 -2.56 18.37
CA HIS A 183 -0.69 -3.61 19.01
C HIS A 183 -1.31 -5.01 18.92
N SER A 184 -0.46 -6.02 18.97
CA SER A 184 -0.83 -7.44 18.85
C SER A 184 -0.69 -8.22 20.17
N GLU A 185 -0.75 -7.54 21.32
CA GLU A 185 -0.61 -8.15 22.67
C GLU A 185 -1.66 -9.22 23.01
N HIS A 186 -2.68 -9.39 22.17
CA HIS A 186 -3.63 -10.50 22.25
C HIS A 186 -3.18 -11.77 21.51
N GLY A 187 -1.96 -11.79 20.96
CA GLY A 187 -1.35 -12.96 20.32
C GLY A 187 -1.70 -13.15 18.84
N ASP A 188 -2.16 -12.08 18.16
CA ASP A 188 -2.52 -12.10 16.73
C ASP A 188 -2.12 -10.77 16.08
N SER A 189 -1.00 -10.76 15.35
CA SER A 189 -0.49 -9.58 14.66
C SER A 189 -1.31 -9.17 13.44
N ARG A 190 -2.10 -10.09 12.87
CA ARG A 190 -3.01 -9.78 11.75
C ARG A 190 -4.28 -9.11 12.22
N HIS A 191 -4.69 -9.36 13.45
CA HIS A 191 -5.90 -8.80 14.04
C HIS A 191 -5.57 -7.98 15.30
N PRO A 192 -4.86 -6.84 15.14
CA PRO A 192 -4.39 -6.07 16.28
C PRO A 192 -5.53 -5.34 17.00
N ALA A 193 -5.23 -4.94 18.23
CA ALA A 193 -6.01 -4.04 19.06
C ALA A 193 -5.46 -2.61 19.00
N VAL A 194 -6.22 -1.65 19.53
CA VAL A 194 -5.82 -0.24 19.59
C VAL A 194 -5.85 0.24 21.04
N ARG A 195 -4.73 0.81 21.49
CA ARG A 195 -4.61 1.46 22.80
C ARG A 195 -4.37 2.96 22.62
N VAL A 196 -5.01 3.79 23.43
CA VAL A 196 -4.83 5.24 23.41
C VAL A 196 -4.11 5.69 24.67
N LEU A 197 -2.96 6.32 24.46
CA LEU A 197 -2.07 6.82 25.50
C LEU A 197 -2.16 8.34 25.59
N ARG A 198 -1.99 8.86 26.79
CA ARG A 198 -1.74 10.28 27.02
C ARG A 198 -0.31 10.62 26.67
N THR A 199 -0.13 11.79 26.07
CA THR A 199 1.20 12.31 25.77
C THR A 199 1.58 13.45 26.72
N ASP A 200 0.67 14.06 27.47
CA ASP A 200 1.00 15.22 28.29
C ASP A 200 2.04 14.90 29.38
N ALA A 201 2.92 15.85 29.68
CA ALA A 201 4.10 15.60 30.52
C ALA A 201 3.79 15.04 31.93
N ASN A 202 2.59 15.29 32.47
CA ASN A 202 2.20 14.80 33.80
C ASN A 202 1.61 13.39 33.81
N ALA A 203 1.27 12.84 32.63
CA ALA A 203 0.60 11.56 32.44
C ALA A 203 1.13 10.82 31.20
N LEU A 204 2.38 11.08 30.84
CA LEU A 204 3.00 10.56 29.63
C LEU A 204 3.01 9.02 29.64
N GLY A 205 2.42 8.42 28.60
CA GLY A 205 2.29 6.97 28.46
C GLY A 205 1.13 6.34 29.25
N GLU A 206 0.32 7.12 29.98
CA GLU A 206 -0.86 6.60 30.67
C GLU A 206 -1.92 6.18 29.65
N ALA A 207 -2.30 4.90 29.67
CA ALA A 207 -3.40 4.39 28.84
C ALA A 207 -4.75 4.88 29.38
N ILE A 208 -5.54 5.52 28.52
CA ILE A 208 -6.88 6.02 28.88
C ILE A 208 -8.01 5.19 28.28
N ALA A 209 -7.72 4.47 27.20
CA ALA A 209 -8.71 3.68 26.50
C ALA A 209 -8.02 2.54 25.72
N GLU A 210 -8.74 1.45 25.52
CA GLU A 210 -8.34 0.33 24.69
C GLU A 210 -9.55 -0.20 23.94
N LYS A 211 -9.34 -0.65 22.71
CA LYS A 211 -10.34 -1.32 21.89
C LYS A 211 -9.75 -2.60 21.32
N TRP A 212 -10.49 -3.68 21.54
CA TRP A 212 -10.23 -5.00 20.98
C TRP A 212 -11.55 -5.67 20.68
N ASP A 213 -11.76 -6.07 19.42
CA ASP A 213 -13.03 -6.64 18.97
C ASP A 213 -13.14 -8.16 19.20
N GLY A 214 -12.09 -8.76 19.77
CA GLY A 214 -11.97 -10.18 20.05
C GLY A 214 -11.10 -10.91 19.01
N PRO A 215 -10.93 -12.24 19.17
CA PRO A 215 -10.11 -13.05 18.27
C PRO A 215 -10.58 -12.99 16.81
N GLY A 216 -9.65 -12.90 15.86
CA GLY A 216 -9.94 -12.91 14.42
C GLY A 216 -10.61 -11.64 13.90
N LYS A 217 -10.49 -10.50 14.60
CA LYS A 217 -11.09 -9.22 14.22
C LYS A 217 -10.11 -8.08 14.43
N GLY A 218 -9.50 -7.64 13.33
CA GLY A 218 -8.49 -6.58 13.37
C GLY A 218 -9.09 -5.19 13.50
N LEU A 219 -8.29 -4.29 14.06
CA LEU A 219 -8.52 -2.85 14.09
C LEU A 219 -7.34 -2.13 13.46
N GLU A 220 -7.60 -1.21 12.54
CA GLU A 220 -6.59 -0.33 11.97
C GLU A 220 -6.87 1.12 12.36
N VAL A 221 -5.83 1.89 12.67
CA VAL A 221 -5.96 3.32 12.94
C VAL A 221 -5.87 4.11 11.65
N LEU A 222 -6.95 4.82 11.31
CA LEU A 222 -7.02 5.66 10.11
C LEU A 222 -6.77 7.14 10.41
N GLY A 223 -6.79 7.54 11.69
CA GLY A 223 -6.40 8.88 12.13
C GLY A 223 -7.39 9.54 13.10
N PHE A 224 -6.88 10.43 13.95
CA PHE A 224 -7.73 11.28 14.77
C PHE A 224 -8.43 12.35 13.93
N ALA A 225 -9.60 12.80 14.41
CA ALA A 225 -10.28 13.94 13.83
C ALA A 225 -9.32 15.16 13.76
N PRO A 226 -9.33 15.92 12.65
CA PRO A 226 -8.32 16.93 12.37
C PRO A 226 -8.50 18.24 13.14
N LEU A 227 -9.38 18.25 14.16
CA LEU A 227 -9.72 19.42 14.97
C LEU A 227 -9.11 19.30 16.37
N ALA A 228 -8.50 20.39 16.83
CA ALA A 228 -7.86 20.43 18.14
C ALA A 228 -8.89 20.17 19.27
N GLY A 229 -8.60 19.21 20.14
CA GLY A 229 -9.47 18.82 21.25
C GLY A 229 -10.63 17.90 20.88
N ASP A 230 -10.74 17.47 19.61
CA ASP A 230 -11.70 16.45 19.19
C ASP A 230 -11.09 15.04 19.45
N PRO A 231 -11.65 14.24 20.37
CA PRO A 231 -11.11 12.94 20.75
C PRO A 231 -11.53 11.81 19.81
N ARG A 232 -12.28 12.09 18.74
CA ARG A 232 -12.75 11.07 17.82
C ARG A 232 -11.59 10.48 17.02
N LEU A 233 -11.47 9.16 17.06
CA LEU A 233 -10.51 8.35 16.30
C LEU A 233 -11.27 7.58 15.23
N LEU A 234 -10.84 7.70 13.98
CA LEU A 234 -11.34 6.88 12.88
C LEU A 234 -10.55 5.57 12.84
N LEU A 235 -11.28 4.46 12.78
CA LEU A 235 -10.75 3.11 12.74
C LEU A 235 -11.37 2.34 11.56
N SER A 236 -10.60 1.39 11.01
CA SER A 236 -11.16 0.26 10.28
C SER A 236 -11.41 -0.90 11.25
N HIS A 237 -12.48 -1.68 11.05
CA HIS A 237 -12.85 -2.82 11.87
C HIS A 237 -13.47 -3.95 11.05
N GLU A 238 -13.47 -5.18 11.58
CA GLU A 238 -13.86 -6.39 10.83
C GLU A 238 -15.06 -7.15 11.42
N ARG A 239 -15.82 -6.48 12.28
CA ARG A 239 -16.94 -7.08 13.05
C ARG A 239 -17.97 -7.84 12.21
N ARG A 240 -18.11 -7.51 10.91
CA ARG A 240 -19.06 -8.12 9.98
C ARG A 240 -18.40 -8.92 8.85
N GLY A 241 -17.15 -9.35 9.03
CA GLY A 241 -16.46 -10.23 8.06
C GLY A 241 -15.89 -9.51 6.83
N ARG A 242 -15.70 -8.20 6.93
CA ARG A 242 -15.04 -7.31 5.95
C ARG A 242 -14.58 -6.04 6.68
N GLN A 243 -13.64 -5.31 6.10
CA GLN A 243 -13.19 -4.02 6.61
C GLN A 243 -14.27 -2.94 6.43
N GLU A 244 -14.66 -2.32 7.54
CA GLU A 244 -15.66 -1.25 7.62
C GLU A 244 -15.19 -0.17 8.59
N LEU A 245 -15.90 0.96 8.60
CA LEU A 245 -15.44 2.16 9.28
C LEU A 245 -16.15 2.37 10.62
N LEU A 246 -15.37 2.73 11.63
CA LEU A 246 -15.81 3.04 12.99
C LEU A 246 -15.23 4.38 13.41
N ILE A 247 -16.07 5.27 13.93
CA ILE A 247 -15.62 6.44 14.69
C ILE A 247 -15.75 6.12 16.17
N TRP A 248 -14.63 6.19 16.89
CA TRP A 248 -14.57 5.98 18.34
C TRP A 248 -14.22 7.28 19.05
N ASP A 249 -15.14 7.80 19.89
CA ASP A 249 -14.79 8.83 20.86
C ASP A 249 -14.05 8.17 22.02
N VAL A 250 -12.74 8.37 22.08
CA VAL A 250 -11.86 7.66 23.02
C VAL A 250 -12.02 8.16 24.46
N THR A 251 -12.59 9.36 24.66
CA THR A 251 -12.79 9.94 26.01
C THR A 251 -14.13 9.55 26.59
N ALA A 252 -15.20 9.63 25.78
CA ALA A 252 -16.54 9.20 26.19
C ALA A 252 -16.72 7.68 26.11
N ASN A 253 -15.81 7.00 25.40
CA ASN A 253 -15.90 5.59 25.03
C ASN A 253 -17.22 5.24 24.32
N THR A 254 -17.60 6.09 23.35
CA THR A 254 -18.78 5.88 22.51
C THR A 254 -18.38 5.64 21.06
N GLU A 255 -19.20 4.89 20.34
CA GLU A 255 -18.89 4.37 19.01
C GLU A 255 -19.98 4.75 18.01
N ILE A 256 -19.57 5.06 16.78
CA ILE A 256 -20.43 5.25 15.62
C ILE A 256 -19.89 4.36 14.51
N GLU A 257 -20.54 3.21 14.29
CA GLU A 257 -20.26 2.36 13.14
C GLU A 257 -20.88 2.98 11.88
N ILE A 258 -20.06 3.17 10.84
CA ILE A 258 -20.49 3.70 9.55
C ILE A 258 -20.80 2.51 8.66
N THR A 259 -22.09 2.27 8.43
CA THR A 259 -22.56 1.20 7.55
C THR A 259 -22.97 1.77 6.21
N LEU A 260 -22.23 1.41 5.16
CA LEU A 260 -22.52 1.82 3.79
C LEU A 260 -23.00 0.61 2.99
N ASP A 261 -23.97 0.82 2.10
CA ASP A 261 -24.45 -0.19 1.15
C ASP A 261 -23.51 -0.26 -0.07
N LEU A 262 -22.25 -0.57 0.21
CA LEU A 262 -21.21 -0.82 -0.77
C LEU A 262 -20.69 -2.25 -0.59
N PRO A 263 -20.38 -2.98 -1.67
CA PRO A 263 -19.68 -4.25 -1.58
C PRO A 263 -18.21 -4.04 -1.18
N GLY A 264 -17.42 -5.11 -1.10
CA GLY A 264 -15.97 -5.00 -0.91
C GLY A 264 -15.56 -4.45 0.46
N GLU A 265 -14.47 -3.70 0.46
CA GLU A 265 -13.76 -3.22 1.65
C GLU A 265 -13.66 -1.69 1.64
N LEU A 266 -13.60 -1.11 2.85
CA LEU A 266 -13.59 0.33 3.06
C LEU A 266 -12.38 0.75 3.89
N THR A 267 -11.70 1.79 3.43
CA THR A 267 -10.84 2.66 4.25
C THR A 267 -11.28 4.11 4.08
N ALA A 268 -10.73 5.03 4.86
CA ALA A 268 -11.12 6.43 4.79
C ALA A 268 -10.07 7.37 5.40
N ASP A 269 -10.15 8.63 4.99
CA ASP A 269 -9.44 9.74 5.61
C ASP A 269 -10.43 10.86 5.97
N TRP A 270 -10.06 11.72 6.90
CA TRP A 270 -10.85 12.89 7.29
C TRP A 270 -10.77 13.98 6.23
N TYR A 271 -11.89 14.66 5.98
CA TYR A 271 -11.82 15.99 5.40
C TYR A 271 -11.17 16.95 6.40
N PRO A 272 -10.37 17.95 5.97
CA PRO A 272 -9.64 18.86 6.87
C PRO A 272 -10.52 19.62 7.87
N ASP A 273 -11.81 19.79 7.58
CA ASP A 273 -12.78 20.45 8.47
C ASP A 273 -13.39 19.50 9.52
N GLY A 274 -13.11 18.21 9.46
CA GLY A 274 -13.63 17.18 10.37
C GLY A 274 -15.14 16.91 10.23
N ALA A 275 -15.79 17.43 9.18
CA ALA A 275 -17.23 17.30 8.96
C ALA A 275 -17.60 16.13 8.04
N ALA A 276 -16.65 15.66 7.22
CA ALA A 276 -16.83 14.56 6.28
C ALA A 276 -15.65 13.59 6.31
N LEU A 277 -15.86 12.41 5.70
CA LEU A 277 -14.81 11.45 5.38
C LEU A 277 -14.67 11.32 3.87
N LEU A 278 -13.42 11.17 3.39
CA LEU A 278 -13.13 10.64 2.07
C LEU A 278 -13.08 9.13 2.19
N ILE A 279 -14.10 8.45 1.68
CA ILE A 279 -14.20 7.00 1.68
C ILE A 279 -13.49 6.45 0.45
N PHE A 280 -12.57 5.53 0.69
CA PHE A 280 -11.97 4.68 -0.34
C PHE A 280 -12.71 3.35 -0.31
N HIS A 281 -13.33 3.01 -1.43
CA HIS A 281 -14.07 1.77 -1.58
C HIS A 281 -13.37 0.92 -2.64
N GLU A 282 -12.95 -0.27 -2.24
CA GLU A 282 -12.29 -1.25 -3.10
C GLU A 282 -13.18 -2.47 -3.29
N HIS A 283 -13.44 -2.80 -4.55
CA HIS A 283 -14.22 -3.98 -4.88
C HIS A 283 -13.85 -4.50 -6.26
N ALA A 284 -13.63 -5.82 -6.35
CA ALA A 284 -13.34 -6.51 -7.61
C ALA A 284 -12.25 -5.80 -8.43
N ALA A 285 -11.08 -5.61 -7.80
CA ALA A 285 -9.87 -5.04 -8.39
C ALA A 285 -9.96 -3.57 -8.83
N ARG A 286 -10.98 -2.82 -8.38
CA ARG A 286 -11.17 -1.40 -8.73
C ARG A 286 -11.48 -0.58 -7.49
N SER A 287 -11.15 0.70 -7.57
CA SER A 287 -11.39 1.66 -6.49
C SER A 287 -12.40 2.73 -6.92
N THR A 288 -13.22 3.18 -5.97
CA THR A 288 -14.06 4.37 -6.12
C THR A 288 -13.88 5.25 -4.89
N LEU A 289 -13.99 6.56 -5.07
CA LEU A 289 -13.93 7.52 -3.97
C LEU A 289 -15.31 8.10 -3.71
N HIS A 290 -15.64 8.29 -2.44
CA HIS A 290 -16.90 8.91 -2.01
C HIS A 290 -16.65 9.93 -0.92
N ARG A 291 -17.48 10.96 -0.86
CA ARG A 291 -17.58 11.85 0.30
C ARG A 291 -18.72 11.37 1.18
N TYR A 292 -18.44 11.11 2.45
CA TYR A 292 -19.45 10.78 3.46
C TYR A 292 -19.61 11.92 4.46
N GLN A 293 -20.79 12.54 4.50
CA GLN A 293 -21.09 13.64 5.43
C GLN A 293 -21.56 13.11 6.78
N LEU A 294 -20.83 13.46 7.85
CA LEU A 294 -21.07 12.89 9.18
C LEU A 294 -22.40 13.32 9.81
N THR A 295 -22.85 14.54 9.51
CA THR A 295 -24.07 15.10 10.11
C THR A 295 -25.35 14.58 9.47
N THR A 296 -25.33 14.33 8.16
CA THR A 296 -26.49 13.90 7.38
C THR A 296 -26.49 12.41 7.08
N GLY A 297 -25.32 11.75 7.14
CA GLY A 297 -25.12 10.38 6.65
C GLY A 297 -25.16 10.29 5.12
N GLU A 298 -25.07 11.42 4.41
CA GLU A 298 -25.10 11.44 2.94
C GLU A 298 -23.78 10.94 2.37
N LEU A 299 -23.88 9.99 1.43
CA LEU A 299 -22.75 9.46 0.66
C LEU A 299 -22.85 9.97 -0.77
N THR A 300 -21.84 10.72 -1.22
CA THR A 300 -21.74 11.23 -2.59
C THR A 300 -20.53 10.61 -3.29
N THR A 301 -20.75 9.89 -4.39
CA THR A 301 -19.67 9.36 -5.22
C THR A 301 -18.94 10.49 -5.95
N LEU A 302 -17.62 10.47 -5.93
CA LEU A 302 -16.77 11.38 -6.68
C LEU A 302 -16.58 10.84 -8.11
N ASP A 303 -16.58 11.72 -9.10
CA ASP A 303 -16.45 11.35 -10.52
C ASP A 303 -15.02 10.95 -10.88
N ILE A 304 -14.54 9.82 -10.33
CA ILE A 304 -13.20 9.30 -10.63
C ILE A 304 -13.30 8.29 -11.79
N PRO A 305 -12.42 8.37 -12.81
CA PRO A 305 -12.39 7.39 -13.89
C PRO A 305 -12.25 5.96 -13.37
N THR A 306 -12.89 5.00 -14.03
CA THR A 306 -12.78 3.58 -13.68
C THR A 306 -11.33 3.09 -13.76
N GLY A 307 -10.86 2.45 -12.69
CA GLY A 307 -9.51 1.93 -12.57
C GLY A 307 -9.18 1.74 -11.09
N THR A 308 -7.92 2.01 -10.73
CA THR A 308 -7.43 1.90 -9.37
C THR A 308 -6.92 3.24 -8.88
N VAL A 309 -7.37 3.65 -7.70
CA VAL A 309 -6.83 4.79 -6.97
C VAL A 309 -5.87 4.23 -5.92
N SER A 310 -4.57 4.41 -6.11
CA SER A 310 -3.57 3.87 -5.17
C SER A 310 -3.37 4.75 -3.94
N ASN A 311 -3.73 6.04 -4.03
CA ASN A 311 -3.74 6.97 -2.91
C ASN A 311 -4.61 8.20 -3.26
N ALA A 312 -5.21 8.85 -2.27
CA ALA A 312 -5.84 10.16 -2.42
C ALA A 312 -5.79 10.97 -1.11
N ALA A 313 -5.92 12.28 -1.20
CA ALA A 313 -5.97 13.19 -0.06
C ALA A 313 -6.87 14.39 -0.37
N VAL A 314 -7.47 14.96 0.67
CA VAL A 314 -8.36 16.14 0.52
C VAL A 314 -7.64 17.40 0.98
N ARG A 315 -7.62 18.43 0.14
CA ARG A 315 -7.06 19.75 0.49
C ARG A 315 -8.04 20.61 1.27
N PRO A 316 -7.58 21.66 1.99
CA PRO A 316 -8.45 22.57 2.74
C PRO A 316 -9.52 23.29 1.90
N ASP A 317 -9.30 23.45 0.59
CA ASP A 317 -10.27 24.05 -0.34
C ASP A 317 -11.31 23.04 -0.88
N GLY A 318 -11.23 21.77 -0.45
CA GLY A 318 -12.11 20.69 -0.89
C GLY A 318 -11.65 19.96 -2.14
N THR A 319 -10.51 20.33 -2.72
CA THR A 319 -9.91 19.59 -3.85
C THR A 319 -9.48 18.19 -3.39
N VAL A 320 -9.82 17.16 -4.16
CA VAL A 320 -9.35 15.79 -3.93
C VAL A 320 -8.20 15.51 -4.89
N GLU A 321 -7.00 15.29 -4.34
CA GLU A 321 -5.81 14.91 -5.10
C GLU A 321 -5.62 13.40 -5.04
N TYR A 322 -5.33 12.76 -6.16
CA TYR A 322 -5.32 11.30 -6.21
C TYR A 322 -4.31 10.75 -7.24
N ALA A 323 -3.72 9.60 -6.91
CA ALA A 323 -2.91 8.80 -7.81
C ALA A 323 -3.78 7.73 -8.44
N TRP A 324 -3.86 7.71 -9.77
CA TRP A 324 -4.74 6.82 -10.51
C TRP A 324 -4.04 6.16 -11.69
N SER A 325 -4.42 4.92 -11.96
CA SER A 325 -4.08 4.22 -13.20
C SER A 325 -5.17 3.21 -13.54
N CYS A 326 -5.12 2.68 -14.76
CA CYS A 326 -5.83 1.45 -15.10
C CYS A 326 -4.91 0.50 -15.86
N ALA A 327 -5.34 -0.72 -16.16
CA ALA A 327 -4.50 -1.68 -16.86
C ALA A 327 -3.93 -1.16 -18.18
N ALA A 328 -4.68 -0.30 -18.87
CA ALA A 328 -4.29 0.30 -20.15
C ALA A 328 -3.48 1.60 -20.01
N GLN A 329 -3.60 2.33 -18.90
CA GLN A 329 -3.04 3.67 -18.75
C GLN A 329 -2.08 3.74 -17.56
N PRO A 330 -0.82 4.19 -17.78
CA PRO A 330 0.16 4.33 -16.71
C PRO A 330 -0.31 5.26 -15.59
N PRO A 331 0.33 5.17 -14.41
CA PRO A 331 0.00 6.02 -13.27
C PRO A 331 0.10 7.52 -13.59
N THR A 332 -0.92 8.25 -13.14
CA THR A 332 -0.98 9.71 -13.21
C THR A 332 -1.39 10.28 -11.86
N ILE A 333 -0.93 11.50 -11.57
CA ILE A 333 -1.33 12.25 -10.38
C ILE A 333 -2.29 13.36 -10.81
N GLN A 334 -3.51 13.31 -10.30
CA GLN A 334 -4.62 14.15 -10.71
C GLN A 334 -5.18 14.93 -9.52
N ALA A 335 -5.94 15.98 -9.81
CA ALA A 335 -6.77 16.69 -8.87
C ALA A 335 -8.19 16.79 -9.41
N LEU A 336 -9.18 16.56 -8.55
CA LEU A 336 -10.59 16.83 -8.74
C LEU A 336 -10.94 18.05 -7.88
N ASP A 337 -11.09 19.21 -8.52
CA ASP A 337 -11.44 20.45 -7.85
C ASP A 337 -12.91 20.38 -7.35
N ALA A 338 -13.26 21.20 -6.35
CA ALA A 338 -14.58 21.15 -5.70
C ALA A 338 -15.77 21.45 -6.64
N ASP A 339 -15.52 22.03 -7.81
CA ASP A 339 -16.52 22.29 -8.85
C ASP A 339 -16.71 21.12 -9.84
N GLY A 340 -15.96 20.03 -9.68
CA GLY A 340 -15.98 18.85 -10.54
C GLY A 340 -14.93 18.86 -11.65
N THR A 341 -14.05 19.86 -11.71
CA THR A 341 -13.01 19.94 -12.74
C THR A 341 -11.85 18.98 -12.46
N HIS A 342 -11.47 18.17 -13.46
CA HIS A 342 -10.26 17.34 -13.42
C HIS A 342 -9.06 18.06 -14.04
N ARG A 343 -7.89 17.94 -13.40
CA ARG A 343 -6.62 18.40 -13.94
C ARG A 343 -5.45 17.53 -13.50
N ALA A 344 -4.42 17.46 -14.34
CA ALA A 344 -3.14 16.89 -13.95
C ALA A 344 -2.51 17.74 -12.85
N LEU A 345 -2.07 17.10 -11.77
CA LEU A 345 -1.45 17.77 -10.63
C LEU A 345 0.08 17.77 -10.75
N LEU A 346 0.65 16.59 -10.99
CA LEU A 346 2.08 16.38 -11.06
C LEU A 346 2.40 15.31 -12.10
N ALA A 347 3.42 15.57 -12.91
CA ALA A 347 3.98 14.60 -13.86
C ALA A 347 5.45 14.34 -13.51
N PRO A 348 5.93 13.10 -13.65
CA PRO A 348 7.34 12.80 -13.47
C PRO A 348 8.18 13.52 -14.55
N GLN A 349 9.43 13.87 -14.23
CA GLN A 349 10.33 14.50 -15.19
C GLN A 349 10.83 13.47 -16.21
N GLY A 350 10.24 13.45 -17.40
CA GLY A 350 10.63 12.59 -18.52
C GLY A 350 9.42 12.18 -19.35
N GLU A 351 9.64 11.27 -20.30
CA GLU A 351 8.55 10.73 -21.12
C GLU A 351 7.72 9.74 -20.30
N PRO A 352 6.37 9.80 -20.37
CA PRO A 352 5.51 8.84 -19.69
C PRO A 352 5.68 7.45 -20.30
N ALA A 353 5.39 6.42 -19.49
CA ALA A 353 5.36 5.05 -19.99
C ALA A 353 4.33 4.91 -21.14
N PRO A 354 4.63 4.14 -22.20
CA PRO A 354 3.61 3.77 -23.16
C PRO A 354 2.49 2.93 -22.50
N GLY A 355 1.24 3.18 -22.90
CA GLY A 355 0.08 2.41 -22.43
C GLY A 355 0.09 0.93 -22.83
N SER A 356 -0.95 0.21 -22.40
CA SER A 356 -1.15 -1.22 -22.64
C SER A 356 -2.64 -1.50 -22.90
N GLN A 357 -3.05 -2.75 -22.77
CA GLN A 357 -4.39 -3.25 -23.05
C GLN A 357 -5.22 -3.29 -21.75
N PRO A 358 -6.55 -3.10 -21.82
CA PRO A 358 -7.42 -3.22 -20.65
C PRO A 358 -7.52 -4.67 -20.17
N LEU A 359 -7.95 -4.84 -18.92
CA LEU A 359 -8.31 -6.14 -18.35
C LEU A 359 -9.82 -6.37 -18.45
N ALA A 360 -10.22 -7.63 -18.54
CA ALA A 360 -11.59 -8.08 -18.39
C ALA A 360 -11.73 -8.95 -17.14
N ASP A 361 -12.84 -8.81 -16.43
CA ASP A 361 -13.16 -9.65 -15.28
C ASP A 361 -13.61 -11.04 -15.71
N GLN A 362 -13.13 -12.04 -15.00
CA GLN A 362 -13.63 -13.40 -15.06
C GLN A 362 -13.90 -13.91 -13.64
N PHE A 363 -15.12 -14.35 -13.39
CA PHE A 363 -15.50 -15.02 -12.15
C PHE A 363 -15.60 -16.52 -12.42
N VAL A 364 -14.66 -17.30 -11.88
CA VAL A 364 -14.59 -18.76 -12.08
C VAL A 364 -15.28 -19.46 -10.90
N PRO A 365 -16.40 -20.17 -11.12
CA PRO A 365 -17.12 -20.83 -10.03
C PRO A 365 -16.29 -21.96 -9.40
N THR A 366 -16.23 -21.98 -8.07
CA THR A 366 -15.67 -23.10 -7.29
C THR A 366 -16.66 -23.52 -6.19
N PRO A 367 -16.45 -24.67 -5.52
CA PRO A 367 -17.23 -25.05 -4.35
C PRO A 367 -17.18 -24.05 -3.18
N TYR A 368 -16.22 -23.12 -3.17
CA TYR A 368 -15.97 -22.17 -2.08
C TYR A 368 -16.36 -20.73 -2.41
N GLY A 369 -16.91 -20.48 -3.61
CA GLY A 369 -17.17 -19.14 -4.13
C GLY A 369 -16.55 -18.94 -5.51
N ALA A 370 -16.89 -17.84 -6.18
CA ALA A 370 -16.27 -17.54 -7.47
C ALA A 370 -14.90 -16.89 -7.24
N VAL A 371 -13.86 -17.45 -7.84
CA VAL A 371 -12.53 -16.85 -7.87
C VAL A 371 -12.53 -15.74 -8.92
N HIS A 372 -12.15 -14.53 -8.53
CA HIS A 372 -12.00 -13.43 -9.46
C HIS A 372 -10.63 -13.52 -10.15
N ALA A 373 -10.62 -13.42 -11.47
CA ALA A 373 -9.43 -13.30 -12.28
C ALA A 373 -9.56 -12.12 -13.23
N LEU A 374 -8.45 -11.41 -13.46
CA LEU A 374 -8.37 -10.37 -14.48
C LEU A 374 -7.62 -10.93 -15.68
N VAL A 375 -8.22 -10.86 -16.87
CA VAL A 375 -7.66 -11.45 -18.08
C VAL A 375 -7.40 -10.39 -19.15
N ALA A 376 -6.27 -10.51 -19.84
CA ALA A 376 -5.94 -9.69 -21.00
C ALA A 376 -5.40 -10.55 -22.15
N ARG A 377 -5.65 -10.10 -23.37
CA ARG A 377 -5.13 -10.69 -24.61
C ARG A 377 -4.43 -9.61 -25.44
N PRO A 378 -3.44 -9.97 -26.27
CA PRO A 378 -2.88 -9.04 -27.24
C PRO A 378 -3.97 -8.50 -28.17
N ALA A 379 -3.89 -7.22 -28.55
CA ALA A 379 -4.94 -6.54 -29.31
C ALA A 379 -5.23 -7.19 -30.67
N ASP A 380 -4.18 -7.66 -31.34
CA ASP A 380 -4.25 -8.30 -32.67
C ASP A 380 -4.17 -9.83 -32.60
N ALA A 381 -4.46 -10.41 -31.44
CA ALA A 381 -4.39 -11.86 -31.27
C ALA A 381 -5.39 -12.59 -32.16
N ALA A 382 -4.95 -13.70 -32.75
CA ALA A 382 -5.85 -14.60 -33.46
C ALA A 382 -6.92 -15.18 -32.51
N ASN A 383 -8.06 -15.54 -33.09
CA ASN A 383 -9.07 -16.32 -32.38
C ASN A 383 -8.52 -17.70 -32.03
N GLY A 384 -8.74 -18.15 -30.80
CA GLY A 384 -8.30 -19.45 -30.30
C GLY A 384 -7.40 -19.37 -29.07
N PRO A 385 -6.89 -20.53 -28.60
CA PRO A 385 -6.04 -20.60 -27.43
C PRO A 385 -4.69 -19.92 -27.68
N LEU A 386 -4.18 -19.23 -26.65
CA LEU A 386 -2.90 -18.53 -26.69
C LEU A 386 -1.93 -19.12 -25.66
N PRO A 387 -0.60 -19.00 -25.87
CA PRO A 387 0.35 -19.06 -24.77
C PRO A 387 -0.10 -18.10 -23.67
N THR A 388 -0.14 -18.56 -22.43
CA THR A 388 -0.77 -17.80 -21.34
C THR A 388 0.13 -17.77 -20.11
N VAL A 389 0.29 -16.58 -19.52
CA VAL A 389 0.98 -16.39 -18.24
C VAL A 389 -0.05 -16.18 -17.14
N PHE A 390 0.03 -17.02 -16.12
CA PHE A 390 -0.72 -16.90 -14.87
C PHE A 390 0.15 -16.18 -13.86
N VAL A 391 -0.19 -14.93 -13.59
CA VAL A 391 0.52 -14.06 -12.65
C VAL A 391 -0.15 -14.16 -11.28
N LEU A 392 0.63 -14.52 -10.28
CA LEU A 392 0.20 -14.66 -8.89
C LEU A 392 0.78 -13.49 -8.09
N HIS A 393 -0.10 -12.70 -7.48
CA HIS A 393 0.32 -11.51 -6.73
C HIS A 393 1.12 -11.86 -5.45
N GLY A 394 1.87 -10.88 -4.95
CA GLY A 394 2.53 -10.97 -3.64
C GLY A 394 1.52 -10.77 -2.49
N GLY A 395 2.00 -10.77 -1.24
CA GLY A 395 1.14 -10.60 -0.07
C GLY A 395 1.58 -11.52 1.07
N PRO A 396 0.70 -12.36 1.64
CA PRO A 396 -0.47 -12.97 0.97
C PRO A 396 -1.73 -12.09 0.89
N HIS A 397 -1.88 -11.13 1.80
CA HIS A 397 -3.06 -10.26 1.87
C HIS A 397 -2.89 -9.01 0.99
N ALA A 398 -3.07 -9.20 -0.31
CA ALA A 398 -3.12 -8.13 -1.32
C ALA A 398 -4.06 -8.57 -2.46
N ALA A 399 -4.16 -7.82 -3.55
CA ALA A 399 -4.86 -8.27 -4.75
C ALA A 399 -4.16 -7.75 -6.01
N ASP A 400 -4.38 -8.45 -7.12
CA ASP A 400 -4.20 -7.87 -8.44
C ASP A 400 -5.38 -6.95 -8.77
N GLU A 401 -5.02 -5.74 -9.22
CA GLU A 401 -5.92 -4.62 -9.45
C GLU A 401 -5.99 -4.27 -10.95
N ASP A 402 -7.02 -3.51 -11.35
CA ASP A 402 -7.08 -2.80 -12.63
C ASP A 402 -6.12 -1.61 -12.58
N ARG A 403 -4.82 -1.93 -12.57
CA ARG A 403 -3.69 -1.01 -12.42
C ARG A 403 -2.65 -1.34 -13.48
N PHE A 404 -1.97 -0.32 -14.02
CA PHE A 404 -0.95 -0.52 -15.05
C PHE A 404 0.22 -1.38 -14.55
N SER A 405 0.67 -2.32 -15.39
CA SER A 405 1.85 -3.16 -15.13
C SER A 405 2.71 -3.27 -16.38
N ALA A 406 3.96 -2.81 -16.29
CA ALA A 406 4.93 -2.94 -17.38
C ALA A 406 5.22 -4.41 -17.73
N GLY A 407 5.25 -5.30 -16.72
CA GLY A 407 5.44 -6.74 -16.91
C GLY A 407 4.28 -7.38 -17.68
N ARG A 408 3.03 -7.08 -17.31
CA ARG A 408 1.86 -7.54 -18.08
C ARG A 408 1.89 -7.01 -19.51
N ALA A 409 2.18 -5.73 -19.69
CA ALA A 409 2.25 -5.10 -21.00
C ALA A 409 3.33 -5.75 -21.89
N LEU A 410 4.46 -6.17 -21.30
CA LEU A 410 5.51 -6.88 -21.99
C LEU A 410 5.05 -8.27 -22.45
N TRP A 411 4.36 -9.05 -21.60
CA TRP A 411 3.82 -10.35 -21.97
C TRP A 411 2.81 -10.25 -23.13
N LEU A 412 1.93 -9.25 -23.08
CA LEU A 412 0.96 -8.98 -24.14
C LEU A 412 1.65 -8.61 -25.46
N ASP A 413 2.68 -7.76 -25.42
CA ASP A 413 3.48 -7.42 -26.59
C ASP A 413 4.27 -8.64 -27.13
N ALA A 414 4.63 -9.60 -26.28
CA ALA A 414 5.24 -10.86 -26.65
C ALA A 414 4.25 -11.93 -27.17
N GLY A 415 2.96 -11.59 -27.26
CA GLY A 415 1.94 -12.48 -27.82
C GLY A 415 1.33 -13.46 -26.82
N PHE A 416 1.61 -13.31 -25.52
CA PHE A 416 0.99 -14.10 -24.47
C PHE A 416 -0.33 -13.45 -24.04
N ALA A 417 -1.34 -14.28 -23.73
CA ALA A 417 -2.42 -13.85 -22.87
C ALA A 417 -1.93 -13.80 -21.42
N VAL A 418 -2.57 -12.98 -20.59
CA VAL A 418 -2.22 -12.84 -19.17
C VAL A 418 -3.46 -13.04 -18.32
N VAL A 419 -3.31 -13.81 -17.24
CA VAL A 419 -4.33 -14.08 -16.24
C VAL A 419 -3.76 -13.72 -14.88
N HIS A 420 -4.36 -12.74 -14.22
CA HIS A 420 -4.12 -12.46 -12.81
C HIS A 420 -5.18 -13.19 -11.97
N VAL A 421 -4.76 -13.84 -10.88
CA VAL A 421 -5.67 -14.66 -10.06
C VAL A 421 -5.77 -14.06 -8.66
N ASN A 422 -6.94 -13.53 -8.32
CA ASN A 422 -7.27 -13.11 -6.96
C ASN A 422 -7.82 -14.32 -6.19
N TYR A 423 -6.91 -15.20 -5.78
CA TYR A 423 -7.19 -16.43 -5.04
C TYR A 423 -7.74 -16.14 -3.63
N ARG A 424 -8.32 -17.14 -2.95
CA ARG A 424 -8.60 -17.04 -1.50
C ARG A 424 -7.33 -16.67 -0.76
N GLY A 425 -7.35 -15.60 0.03
CA GLY A 425 -6.14 -14.90 0.47
C GLY A 425 -6.15 -13.42 0.11
N SER A 426 -6.75 -13.08 -1.03
CA SER A 426 -6.73 -11.70 -1.56
C SER A 426 -7.63 -10.73 -0.79
N THR A 427 -7.26 -9.45 -0.80
CA THR A 427 -8.10 -8.32 -0.31
C THR A 427 -9.18 -7.92 -1.32
N GLY A 428 -10.16 -7.13 -0.88
CA GLY A 428 -11.28 -6.63 -1.69
C GLY A 428 -12.49 -7.57 -1.78
N TYR A 429 -12.47 -8.69 -1.06
CA TYR A 429 -13.53 -9.73 -1.05
C TYR A 429 -14.03 -10.07 0.37
N GLY A 430 -13.59 -9.34 1.39
CA GLY A 430 -13.96 -9.54 2.79
C GLY A 430 -12.99 -10.48 3.53
N SER A 431 -12.94 -10.35 4.85
CA SER A 431 -11.99 -11.06 5.70
C SER A 431 -12.18 -12.58 5.64
N THR A 432 -13.41 -13.07 5.43
CA THR A 432 -13.64 -14.52 5.25
C THR A 432 -12.93 -15.09 4.01
N TRP A 433 -12.85 -14.32 2.91
CA TRP A 433 -12.11 -14.75 1.71
C TRP A 433 -10.60 -14.64 1.93
N ARG A 434 -10.16 -13.53 2.55
CA ARG A 434 -8.77 -13.26 2.90
C ARG A 434 -8.18 -14.32 3.84
N ASP A 435 -8.90 -14.69 4.88
CA ASP A 435 -8.40 -15.55 5.96
C ASP A 435 -8.56 -17.05 5.64
N ALA A 436 -9.17 -17.40 4.50
CA ALA A 436 -9.39 -18.79 4.09
C ALA A 436 -8.08 -19.57 3.79
N ILE A 437 -6.93 -18.89 3.72
CA ILE A 437 -5.61 -19.52 3.56
C ILE A 437 -5.10 -20.17 4.85
N GLU A 438 -5.68 -19.81 6.00
CA GLU A 438 -5.23 -20.29 7.30
C GLU A 438 -5.24 -21.83 7.42
N GLY A 439 -4.17 -22.36 8.02
CA GLY A 439 -3.98 -23.80 8.22
C GLY A 439 -3.59 -24.59 6.97
N ARG A 440 -3.69 -24.01 5.77
CA ARG A 440 -3.23 -24.62 4.50
C ARG A 440 -2.57 -23.60 3.56
N PRO A 441 -1.59 -22.80 4.04
CA PRO A 441 -0.95 -21.77 3.23
C PRO A 441 -0.38 -22.36 1.93
N GLY A 442 -0.60 -21.68 0.83
CA GLY A 442 -0.22 -22.09 -0.52
C GLY A 442 -1.17 -23.11 -1.15
N LEU A 443 -1.66 -24.10 -0.41
CA LEU A 443 -2.50 -25.16 -1.00
C LEU A 443 -3.93 -24.68 -1.29
N THR A 444 -4.49 -23.82 -0.44
CA THR A 444 -5.82 -23.23 -0.66
C THR A 444 -5.80 -22.38 -1.94
N GLU A 445 -4.77 -21.57 -2.10
CA GLU A 445 -4.57 -20.68 -3.24
C GLU A 445 -4.37 -21.48 -4.52
N LEU A 446 -3.57 -22.55 -4.48
CA LEU A 446 -3.32 -23.38 -5.65
C LEU A 446 -4.54 -24.20 -6.10
N ASP A 447 -5.50 -24.48 -5.23
CA ASP A 447 -6.79 -25.04 -5.64
C ASP A 447 -7.56 -24.02 -6.51
N ASP A 448 -7.49 -22.74 -6.17
CA ASP A 448 -8.14 -21.65 -6.92
C ASP A 448 -7.42 -21.35 -8.24
N VAL A 449 -6.08 -21.31 -8.22
CA VAL A 449 -5.25 -21.17 -9.43
C VAL A 449 -5.50 -22.32 -10.40
N ALA A 450 -5.61 -23.56 -9.90
CA ALA A 450 -5.95 -24.72 -10.71
C ALA A 450 -7.32 -24.58 -11.38
N ALA A 451 -8.33 -24.08 -10.64
CA ALA A 451 -9.66 -23.86 -11.18
C ALA A 451 -9.68 -22.80 -12.29
N VAL A 452 -8.96 -21.68 -12.10
CA VAL A 452 -8.83 -20.64 -13.12
C VAL A 452 -8.06 -21.14 -14.34
N HIS A 453 -7.00 -21.92 -14.15
CA HIS A 453 -6.29 -22.59 -15.25
C HIS A 453 -7.22 -23.51 -16.04
N ASP A 454 -7.97 -24.38 -15.37
CA ASP A 454 -8.90 -25.31 -16.03
C ASP A 454 -9.98 -24.58 -16.82
N TRP A 455 -10.52 -23.48 -16.28
CA TRP A 455 -11.42 -22.61 -17.01
C TRP A 455 -10.76 -22.00 -18.26
N ALA A 456 -9.53 -21.48 -18.14
CA ALA A 456 -8.83 -20.83 -19.24
C ALA A 456 -8.58 -21.82 -20.39
N VAL A 457 -8.20 -23.06 -20.08
CA VAL A 457 -8.02 -24.13 -21.08
C VAL A 457 -9.36 -24.54 -21.70
N ALA A 458 -10.37 -24.83 -20.87
CA ALA A 458 -11.66 -25.33 -21.33
C ALA A 458 -12.43 -24.31 -22.19
N SER A 459 -12.27 -23.02 -21.91
CA SER A 459 -12.86 -21.93 -22.70
C SER A 459 -12.12 -21.66 -24.02
N GLY A 460 -10.95 -22.28 -24.23
CA GLY A 460 -10.08 -21.97 -25.37
C GLY A 460 -9.37 -20.63 -25.23
N PHE A 461 -9.27 -20.08 -24.02
CA PHE A 461 -8.48 -18.87 -23.74
C PHE A 461 -6.98 -19.20 -23.78
N ALA A 462 -6.58 -20.28 -23.11
CA ALA A 462 -5.20 -20.71 -22.96
C ALA A 462 -4.90 -22.02 -23.71
N ASP A 463 -3.70 -22.14 -24.29
CA ASP A 463 -3.18 -23.41 -24.79
C ASP A 463 -2.61 -24.23 -23.61
N PRO A 464 -3.15 -25.44 -23.34
CA PRO A 464 -2.71 -26.26 -22.20
C PRO A 464 -1.24 -26.67 -22.25
N ALA A 465 -0.60 -26.66 -23.43
CA ALA A 465 0.82 -26.98 -23.57
C ALA A 465 1.74 -25.76 -23.40
N GLN A 466 1.18 -24.54 -23.29
CA GLN A 466 1.93 -23.28 -23.30
C GLN A 466 1.52 -22.33 -22.16
N CYS A 467 1.21 -22.89 -21.00
CA CYS A 467 0.90 -22.12 -19.79
C CYS A 467 2.15 -21.91 -18.93
N VAL A 468 2.39 -20.68 -18.49
CA VAL A 468 3.48 -20.29 -17.56
C VAL A 468 2.85 -19.81 -16.26
N VAL A 469 3.45 -20.15 -15.12
CA VAL A 469 3.08 -19.58 -13.81
C VAL A 469 4.20 -18.66 -13.31
N GLU A 470 3.85 -17.46 -12.86
CA GLU A 470 4.82 -16.44 -12.46
C GLU A 470 4.34 -15.70 -11.21
N GLY A 471 5.28 -15.30 -10.35
CA GLY A 471 4.97 -14.46 -9.19
C GLY A 471 6.20 -14.02 -8.41
N TRP A 472 6.03 -12.99 -7.57
CA TRP A 472 7.06 -12.43 -6.69
C TRP A 472 6.66 -12.55 -5.22
N SER A 473 7.64 -12.71 -4.33
CA SER A 473 7.41 -12.86 -2.87
C SER A 473 6.46 -14.05 -2.60
N TRP A 474 5.29 -13.83 -1.99
CA TRP A 474 4.25 -14.86 -1.82
C TRP A 474 3.85 -15.53 -3.14
N GLY A 475 3.66 -14.75 -4.20
CA GLY A 475 3.38 -15.29 -5.53
C GLY A 475 4.53 -16.14 -6.08
N GLY A 476 5.77 -15.83 -5.67
CA GLY A 476 6.95 -16.63 -5.97
C GLY A 476 6.94 -17.97 -5.22
N TYR A 477 6.54 -17.97 -3.94
CA TYR A 477 6.28 -19.19 -3.18
C TYR A 477 5.21 -20.06 -3.85
N LEU A 478 4.07 -19.46 -4.20
CA LEU A 478 2.99 -20.14 -4.93
C LEU A 478 3.49 -20.70 -6.27
N THR A 479 4.32 -19.96 -6.99
CA THR A 479 4.91 -20.41 -8.26
C THR A 479 5.77 -21.66 -8.07
N LEU A 480 6.68 -21.66 -7.09
CA LEU A 480 7.51 -22.84 -6.79
C LEU A 480 6.65 -24.03 -6.36
N LEU A 481 5.64 -23.78 -5.52
CA LEU A 481 4.72 -24.81 -5.05
C LEU A 481 3.87 -25.38 -6.20
N ALA A 482 3.42 -24.54 -7.14
CA ALA A 482 2.66 -24.94 -8.32
C ALA A 482 3.48 -25.83 -9.24
N LEU A 483 4.75 -25.51 -9.48
CA LEU A 483 5.67 -26.34 -10.26
C LEU A 483 5.92 -27.70 -9.58
N GLY A 484 5.99 -27.73 -8.25
CA GLY A 484 6.22 -28.97 -7.50
C GLY A 484 4.99 -29.88 -7.38
N THR A 485 3.80 -29.29 -7.24
CA THR A 485 2.57 -30.04 -6.88
C THR A 485 1.57 -30.18 -8.03
N GLN A 486 1.64 -29.30 -9.03
CA GLN A 486 0.77 -29.31 -10.21
C GLN A 486 1.57 -29.23 -11.53
N PRO A 487 2.68 -29.98 -11.71
CA PRO A 487 3.62 -29.80 -12.83
C PRO A 487 2.98 -29.99 -14.21
N GLN A 488 1.92 -30.78 -14.31
CA GLN A 488 1.20 -31.04 -15.57
C GLN A 488 0.51 -29.81 -16.16
N ARG A 489 0.35 -28.73 -15.39
CA ARG A 489 -0.32 -27.49 -15.82
C ARG A 489 0.66 -26.49 -16.43
N TRP A 490 1.96 -26.63 -16.18
CA TRP A 490 2.93 -25.56 -16.40
C TRP A 490 4.05 -26.00 -17.34
N ALA A 491 4.19 -25.30 -18.45
CA ALA A 491 5.33 -25.43 -19.36
C ALA A 491 6.61 -24.81 -18.77
N ALA A 492 6.47 -23.78 -17.94
CA ALA A 492 7.55 -23.13 -17.20
C ALA A 492 7.00 -22.39 -15.98
N GLY A 493 7.89 -21.98 -15.07
CA GLY A 493 7.53 -21.00 -14.06
C GLY A 493 8.66 -20.05 -13.67
N ILE A 494 8.29 -18.85 -13.24
CA ILE A 494 9.18 -17.74 -12.94
C ILE A 494 8.90 -17.27 -11.51
N ALA A 495 9.76 -17.64 -10.57
CA ALA A 495 9.63 -17.27 -9.17
C ALA A 495 10.65 -16.18 -8.81
N GLY A 496 10.18 -14.96 -8.57
CA GLY A 496 11.00 -13.84 -8.13
C GLY A 496 11.02 -13.70 -6.61
N ILE A 497 12.20 -13.54 -6.00
CA ILE A 497 12.40 -13.41 -4.54
C ILE A 497 11.46 -14.30 -3.70
N PRO A 498 11.35 -15.61 -4.01
CA PRO A 498 10.31 -16.45 -3.41
C PRO A 498 10.66 -16.81 -1.96
N VAL A 499 9.64 -17.01 -1.14
CA VAL A 499 9.77 -17.82 0.07
C VAL A 499 9.92 -19.28 -0.35
N ALA A 500 11.16 -19.76 -0.52
CA ALA A 500 11.43 -21.08 -1.09
C ALA A 500 11.25 -22.24 -0.10
N ASP A 501 11.41 -21.97 1.19
CA ASP A 501 11.15 -22.90 2.29
C ASP A 501 10.35 -22.17 3.36
N TYR A 502 9.04 -22.42 3.38
CA TYR A 502 8.11 -21.78 4.32
C TYR A 502 8.39 -22.19 5.78
N THR A 503 8.89 -23.40 6.01
CA THR A 503 9.18 -23.86 7.38
C THR A 503 10.44 -23.22 7.94
N ALA A 504 11.46 -23.03 7.11
CA ALA A 504 12.64 -22.27 7.47
C ALA A 504 12.29 -20.79 7.68
N ALA A 505 11.52 -20.19 6.77
CA ALA A 505 11.07 -18.80 6.92
C ALA A 505 10.31 -18.57 8.22
N TYR A 506 9.35 -19.44 8.57
CA TYR A 506 8.64 -19.37 9.85
C TYR A 506 9.57 -19.52 11.07
N ALA A 507 10.61 -20.37 10.98
CA ALA A 507 11.57 -20.57 12.06
C ALA A 507 12.58 -19.42 12.21
N ASP A 508 12.86 -18.69 11.13
CA ASP A 508 13.74 -17.52 11.10
C ASP A 508 12.99 -16.21 11.40
N GLU A 509 11.66 -16.20 11.27
CA GLU A 509 10.79 -15.06 11.56
C GLU A 509 10.96 -14.56 13.00
N MET A 510 10.80 -13.26 13.20
CA MET A 510 10.84 -12.65 14.52
C MET A 510 9.73 -13.26 15.39
N GLU A 511 10.04 -13.69 16.61
CA GLU A 511 9.04 -14.28 17.53
C GLU A 511 7.72 -13.49 17.62
N PRO A 512 7.72 -12.13 17.64
CA PRO A 512 6.50 -11.33 17.68
C PRO A 512 5.61 -11.44 16.44
N LEU A 513 6.17 -11.87 15.30
CA LEU A 513 5.50 -11.98 14.00
C LEU A 513 5.12 -13.41 13.62
N ARG A 514 5.51 -14.41 14.42
CA ARG A 514 5.12 -15.81 14.22
C ARG A 514 3.65 -16.00 14.60
N ALA A 515 2.77 -15.97 13.61
CA ALA A 515 1.33 -16.19 13.75
C ALA A 515 0.86 -17.49 13.09
#